data_AF-X1NTC8-F1
#
_entry.id   AF-X1NTC8-F1
#
_cell.length_a   1.000
_cell.length_b   1.000
_cell.length_c   1.000
_cell.angle_alpha   90.00
_cell.angle_beta   90.00
_cell.angle_gamma   90.00
#
_symmetry.space_group_name_H-M   'P 1'
#
loop_
_entity.id
_entity.type
_entity.pdbx_description
1 polymer ?
#
loop_
_entity_poly.entity_id
_entity_poly.type
_entity_poly.pdbx_seq_one_letter_code
_entity_poly.pdbx_strand_id
1 'polypeptide(L)' 'MIDISSKFETLREARAEARVKMAGSTVEAVRKGQVPKGNVLEIARAAAVMAAKKTSE' A
#
# COMPACT_ATOMS: atom_id res chain seq x y z
N MET A 1 -1.26 7.39 -23.29
CA MET A 1 -2.54 6.75 -22.93
C MET A 1 -3.01 5.96 -24.14
N ILE A 2 -3.48 4.72 -23.96
CA ILE A 2 -4.00 3.87 -25.05
C ILE A 2 -5.52 4.00 -25.05
N ASP A 3 -6.14 4.20 -26.22
CA ASP A 3 -7.59 4.20 -26.34
C ASP A 3 -8.16 2.79 -26.06
N ILE A 4 -9.10 2.73 -25.12
CA ILE A 4 -9.76 1.51 -24.67
C ILE A 4 -11.28 1.58 -24.86
N SER A 5 -11.79 2.58 -25.58
CA SER A 5 -13.23 2.86 -25.73
C SER A 5 -14.02 1.71 -26.36
N SER A 6 -13.36 0.84 -27.14
CA SER A 6 -13.97 -0.34 -27.77
C SER A 6 -14.08 -1.56 -26.85
N LYS A 7 -13.51 -1.52 -25.64
CA LYS A 7 -13.54 -2.65 -24.69
C LYS A 7 -14.86 -2.66 -23.92
N PHE A 8 -15.42 -3.85 -23.71
CA PHE A 8 -16.60 -4.02 -22.87
C PHE A 8 -16.30 -3.77 -21.38
N GLU A 9 -17.24 -3.11 -20.70
CA GLU A 9 -17.22 -2.96 -19.24
C GLU A 9 -17.47 -4.31 -18.56
N THR A 10 -16.65 -4.62 -17.58
CA THR A 10 -16.66 -5.88 -16.81
C THR A 10 -16.18 -5.58 -15.40
N LEU A 11 -16.54 -6.43 -14.44
CA LEU A 11 -15.94 -6.39 -13.11
C LEU A 11 -14.45 -6.78 -13.23
N ARG A 12 -13.57 -5.92 -12.74
CA ARG A 12 -12.12 -6.13 -12.77
C ARG A 12 -11.56 -6.07 -11.37
N GLU A 13 -10.79 -7.08 -10.99
CA GLU A 13 -10.08 -7.16 -9.71
C GLU A 13 -8.60 -7.45 -9.97
N ALA A 14 -7.73 -6.90 -9.11
CA ALA A 14 -6.30 -7.19 -9.12
C ALA A 14 -5.77 -7.23 -7.68
N ARG A 15 -4.80 -8.10 -7.43
CA ARG A 15 -4.10 -8.22 -6.14
C ARG A 15 -2.60 -8.11 -6.34
N ALA A 16 -1.94 -7.35 -5.48
CA ALA A 16 -0.49 -7.20 -5.45
C ALA A 16 0.03 -7.40 -4.02
N GLU A 17 1.30 -7.79 -3.89
CA GLU A 17 1.99 -7.89 -2.61
C GLU A 17 3.38 -7.25 -2.66
N ALA A 18 3.87 -6.82 -1.50
CA ALA A 18 5.21 -6.26 -1.34
C ALA A 18 5.79 -6.65 0.02
N ARG A 19 7.12 -6.67 0.11
CA ARG A 19 7.85 -6.96 1.36
C ARG A 19 8.92 -5.91 1.60
N VAL A 20 9.02 -5.48 2.85
CA VAL A 20 10.08 -4.57 3.30
C VAL A 20 11.00 -5.35 4.25
N LYS A 21 12.25 -5.58 3.83
CA LYS A 21 13.27 -6.21 4.66
C LYS A 21 13.84 -5.18 5.64
N MET A 22 13.95 -5.53 6.90
CA MET A 22 14.48 -4.67 7.96
C MET A 22 15.23 -5.50 9.01
N ALA A 23 15.95 -4.83 9.92
CA ALA A 23 16.58 -5.49 11.06
C ALA A 23 15.55 -6.07 12.02
N GLY A 24 15.92 -7.14 12.76
CA GLY A 24 15.03 -7.77 13.74
C GLY A 24 14.55 -6.81 14.82
N SER A 25 15.45 -5.94 15.31
CA SER A 25 15.13 -4.88 16.28
C SER A 25 14.06 -3.90 15.75
N THR A 26 14.08 -3.59 14.46
CA THR A 26 13.05 -2.74 13.83
C THR A 26 11.70 -3.44 13.82
N VAL A 27 11.65 -4.73 13.46
CA VAL A 27 10.39 -5.51 13.47
C VAL A 27 9.79 -5.53 14.88
N GLU A 28 10.62 -5.73 15.90
CA GLU A 28 10.16 -5.71 17.29
C GLU A 28 9.62 -4.35 17.71
N ALA A 29 10.32 -3.27 17.39
CA ALA A 29 9.87 -1.91 17.70
C ALA A 29 8.51 -1.61 17.06
N VAL A 30 8.31 -2.03 15.80
CA VAL A 30 7.03 -1.90 15.10
C VAL A 30 5.93 -2.70 15.79
N ARG A 31 6.20 -3.97 16.15
CA ARG A 31 5.22 -4.84 16.84
C ARG A 31 4.83 -4.33 18.23
N LYS A 32 5.79 -3.74 18.97
CA LYS A 32 5.59 -3.17 20.31
C LYS A 32 5.02 -1.75 20.29
N GLY A 33 4.85 -1.13 19.11
CA GLY A 33 4.41 0.26 19.00
C GLY A 33 5.43 1.29 19.51
N GLN A 34 6.71 0.93 19.58
CA GLN A 34 7.79 1.74 20.16
C GLN A 34 8.53 2.57 19.10
N VAL A 35 7.94 2.75 17.91
CA VAL A 35 8.54 3.55 16.86
C VAL A 35 8.37 5.04 17.18
N PRO A 36 9.41 5.87 17.15
CA PRO A 36 9.32 7.30 17.50
C PRO A 36 8.32 8.10 16.64
N LYS A 37 8.05 7.63 15.42
CA LYS A 37 7.10 8.23 14.48
C LYS A 37 5.64 7.80 14.71
N GLY A 38 5.36 7.05 15.77
CA GLY A 38 4.05 6.50 16.08
C GLY A 38 3.74 5.20 15.33
N ASN A 39 2.44 4.92 15.14
CA ASN A 39 1.98 3.65 14.57
C ASN A 39 2.19 3.58 13.05
N VAL A 40 3.32 3.00 12.65
CA VAL A 40 3.70 2.91 11.23
C VAL A 40 2.77 2.03 10.38
N LEU A 41 2.10 1.03 10.97
CA LEU A 41 1.23 0.12 10.21
C LEU A 41 -0.12 0.78 9.87
N GLU A 42 -0.65 1.59 10.79
CA GLU A 42 -1.87 2.37 10.53
C GLU A 42 -1.63 3.45 9.49
N ILE A 43 -0.52 4.17 9.61
CA ILE A 43 -0.14 5.17 8.61
C ILE A 43 0.10 4.52 7.24
N ALA A 44 0.75 3.35 7.18
CA ALA A 44 0.94 2.62 5.92
C ALA A 44 -0.40 2.21 5.27
N ARG A 45 -1.41 1.81 6.06
CA ARG A 45 -2.75 1.51 5.53
C ARG A 45 -3.44 2.74 4.94
N ALA A 46 -3.40 3.88 5.65
CA ALA A 46 -3.97 5.12 5.13
C ALA A 46 -3.26 5.58 3.84
N ALA A 47 -1.93 5.50 3.82
CA ALA A 47 -1.14 5.81 2.64
C ALA A 47 -1.46 4.89 1.46
N ALA A 48 -1.68 3.59 1.69
CA ALA A 48 -2.04 2.65 0.63
C ALA A 48 -3.37 3.01 -0.06
N VAL A 49 -4.39 3.42 0.70
CA VAL A 49 -5.68 3.86 0.13
C VAL A 49 -5.52 5.14 -0.69
N MET A 50 -4.71 6.09 -0.22
CA MET A 50 -4.43 7.31 -0.97
C MET A 50 -3.66 7.03 -2.26
N ALA A 51 -2.63 6.18 -2.17
CA ALA A 51 -1.81 5.79 -3.31
C ALA A 51 -2.63 5.08 -4.39
N ALA A 52 -3.51 4.14 -4.00
CA ALA A 52 -4.37 3.42 -4.94
C ALA A 52 -5.25 4.36 -5.77
N LYS A 53 -5.80 5.41 -5.16
CA LYS A 53 -6.64 6.41 -5.85
C LYS A 53 -5.85 7.38 -6.73
N LYS A 54 -4.56 7.57 -6.44
CA LYS A 54 -3.65 8.47 -7.16
C LYS A 54 -2.80 7.76 -8.21
N THR A 55 -3.12 6.51 -8.55
CA THR A 55 -2.33 5.68 -9.48
C THR A 55 -2.15 6.32 -10.86
N SER A 56 -3.10 7.13 -11.31
CA SER A 56 -3.11 7.77 -12.63
C SER A 56 -2.72 9.25 -12.64
N GLU A 57 -2.48 9.87 -11.47
CA GLU A 57 -1.89 11.21 -11.42
C GLU A 57 -0.50 11.19 -12.09
#